data_AF-A0A0K8S4Y9-F1
#
_entry.id   AF-A0A0K8S4Y9-F1
#
_cell.length_a   1.000
_cell.length_b   1.000
_cell.length_c   1.000
_cell.angle_alpha   90.00
_cell.angle_beta   90.00
_cell.angle_gamma   90.00
#
_symmetry.space_group_name_H-M   'P 1'
#
loop_
_entity.id
_entity.type
_entity.pdbx_description
1 polymer ?
#
loop_
_entity_poly.entity_id
_entity_poly.type
_entity_poly.pdbx_seq_one_letter_code
_entity_poly.pdbx_strand_id
1 'polypeptide(L)'
;PKSHQVSIADAQMTGLESYYWLAPPPYRGNKLTSYGSTITFSVSWDFMRGDTSGKETNGPDLVLIGHNGLRIGYGNSEHTDRSLNITVPLVEDGWYHVLDGVKDIVTRLRRNQENWEEFRGENINRGQLLSVLANLKHMLVRAKYHTDQAEGSLYACTIELGNEGGSGTSVGFIEKCFCPVGNAGLSCERCDYGYTKITDGVAPMHKVVCSKCNCH
;
A
#
# COMPACT_ATOMS: atom_id res chain seq x y z
N PRO A 1 0.36 12.39 7.82
CA PRO A 1 0.07 11.91 9.20
C PRO A 1 1.26 11.11 9.75
N LYS A 2 1.86 11.54 10.87
CA LYS A 2 2.84 10.73 11.62
C LYS A 2 2.06 9.96 12.68
N SER A 3 1.83 8.66 12.50
CA SER A 3 1.21 7.82 13.53
C SER A 3 2.23 6.88 14.15
N HIS A 4 2.45 7.02 15.47
CA HIS A 4 3.34 6.19 16.29
C HIS A 4 2.67 4.92 16.83
N GLN A 5 1.61 4.40 16.18
CA GLN A 5 0.99 3.13 16.54
C GLN A 5 1.03 2.20 15.33
N VAL A 6 1.98 1.27 15.37
CA VAL A 6 2.10 0.16 14.42
C VAL A 6 1.59 -1.09 15.15
N SER A 7 0.51 -1.68 14.65
CA SER A 7 0.07 -3.01 15.05
C SER A 7 0.78 -4.05 14.17
N ILE A 8 1.31 -5.12 14.78
CA ILE A 8 1.76 -6.30 14.04
C ILE A 8 0.53 -6.85 13.30
N ALA A 9 0.61 -7.00 11.97
CA ALA A 9 -0.34 -7.87 11.29
C ALA A 9 0.13 -9.28 11.60
N ASP A 10 -0.65 -10.04 12.35
CA ASP A 10 -0.44 -11.48 12.36
C ASP A 10 -1.74 -12.24 12.16
N ALA A 11 -1.62 -13.30 11.37
CA ALA A 11 -2.53 -14.43 11.18
C ALA A 11 -3.87 -14.26 10.42
N GLN A 12 -4.08 -13.26 9.55
CA GLN A 12 -5.35 -13.20 8.77
C GLN A 12 -5.25 -12.96 7.25
N MET A 13 -4.05 -12.97 6.65
CA MET A 13 -3.95 -12.92 5.19
C MET A 13 -3.51 -14.26 4.61
N THR A 14 -4.49 -15.07 4.25
CA THR A 14 -4.30 -16.27 3.44
C THR A 14 -3.50 -15.94 2.17
N GLY A 15 -2.33 -16.56 2.02
CA GLY A 15 -1.50 -16.46 0.81
C GLY A 15 -0.15 -15.75 0.95
N LEU A 16 0.17 -15.16 2.12
CA LEU A 16 1.50 -14.61 2.46
C LEU A 16 2.00 -15.27 3.75
N GLU A 17 2.85 -16.29 3.65
CA GLU A 17 3.50 -16.93 4.82
C GLU A 17 4.75 -16.15 5.27
N SER A 18 4.64 -14.82 5.39
CA SER A 18 5.68 -13.92 5.90
C SER A 18 5.07 -12.89 6.84
N TYR A 19 5.82 -12.46 7.85
CA TYR A 19 5.35 -11.43 8.79
C TYR A 19 5.38 -10.04 8.13
N TYR A 20 4.27 -9.31 8.23
CA TYR A 20 4.13 -7.93 7.77
C TYR A 20 3.55 -7.06 8.88
N TRP A 21 3.96 -5.80 8.94
CA TRP A 21 3.31 -4.76 9.70
C TRP A 21 2.09 -4.26 8.95
N LEU A 22 0.91 -4.28 9.59
CA LEU A 22 -0.31 -3.73 8.99
C LEU A 22 -0.41 -2.27 9.37
N ALA A 23 -0.46 -1.43 8.35
CA ALA A 23 -0.64 -0.01 8.55
C ALA A 23 -2.01 0.29 9.21
N PRO A 24 -2.04 1.27 10.15
CA PRO A 24 -3.26 1.63 10.86
C PRO A 24 -4.29 2.29 9.92
N PRO A 25 -5.55 2.47 10.37
CA PRO A 25 -6.64 3.02 9.57
C PRO A 25 -6.33 4.31 8.76
N PRO A 26 -5.50 5.27 9.22
CA PRO A 26 -5.18 6.47 8.44
C PRO A 26 -4.56 6.21 7.05
N TYR A 27 -3.89 5.07 6.86
CA TYR A 27 -3.30 4.70 5.58
C TYR A 27 -4.34 4.15 4.60
N ARG A 28 -5.55 3.80 5.03
CA ARG A 28 -6.60 3.18 4.20
C ARG A 28 -7.49 4.22 3.50
N GLY A 29 -8.36 3.78 2.62
CA GLY A 29 -9.31 4.62 1.88
C GLY A 29 -8.70 5.28 0.64
N ASN A 30 -9.26 6.41 0.23
CA ASN A 30 -8.79 7.13 -0.96
C ASN A 30 -7.41 7.76 -0.71
N LYS A 31 -6.45 7.38 -1.57
CA LYS A 31 -5.06 7.79 -1.62
C LYS A 31 -4.65 8.19 -3.04
N LEU A 32 -5.58 8.56 -3.91
CA LEU A 32 -5.24 8.99 -5.29
C LEU A 32 -4.29 10.20 -5.30
N THR A 33 -4.35 11.06 -4.30
CA THR A 33 -3.45 12.21 -4.17
C THR A 33 -2.00 11.84 -3.90
N SER A 34 -1.69 10.59 -3.55
CA SER A 34 -0.31 10.11 -3.43
C SER A 34 0.27 9.58 -4.75
N TYR A 35 -0.51 9.52 -5.82
CA TYR A 35 0.04 9.09 -7.11
C TYR A 35 1.10 10.09 -7.59
N GLY A 36 2.27 9.59 -7.95
CA GLY A 36 3.46 10.39 -8.29
C GLY A 36 4.29 10.87 -7.10
N SER A 37 3.91 10.56 -5.86
CA SER A 37 4.70 10.83 -4.65
C SER A 37 5.41 9.56 -4.15
N THR A 38 5.94 9.58 -2.91
CA THR A 38 6.63 8.43 -2.33
C THR A 38 6.01 7.92 -1.03
N ILE A 39 6.25 6.64 -0.74
CA ILE A 39 6.09 6.02 0.58
C ILE A 39 7.49 5.74 1.10
N THR A 40 7.82 6.25 2.30
CA THR A 40 9.11 6.01 2.94
C THR A 40 8.91 5.29 4.25
N PHE A 41 9.70 4.25 4.53
CA PHE A 41 9.69 3.59 5.82
C PHE A 41 11.07 3.10 6.25
N SER A 42 11.30 3.07 7.56
CA SER A 42 12.57 2.67 8.14
C SER A 42 12.39 1.47 9.07
N VAL A 43 13.11 0.40 8.79
CA VAL A 43 13.05 -0.87 9.51
C VAL A 43 14.42 -1.27 10.01
N SER A 44 14.47 -2.00 11.12
CA SER A 44 15.69 -2.67 11.58
C SER A 44 15.35 -4.05 12.14
N TRP A 45 16.36 -4.90 12.22
CA TRP A 45 16.23 -6.20 12.83
C TRP A 45 17.54 -6.68 13.46
N ASP A 46 17.40 -7.62 14.39
CA ASP A 46 18.52 -8.33 14.99
C ASP A 46 18.23 -9.84 15.00
N PHE A 47 19.29 -10.63 15.10
CA PHE A 47 19.24 -12.09 15.13
C PHE A 47 20.07 -12.60 16.31
N MET A 48 19.65 -13.72 16.90
CA MET A 48 20.30 -14.28 18.09
C MET A 48 21.77 -14.59 17.82
N ARG A 49 22.65 -14.27 18.78
CA ARG A 49 24.09 -14.57 18.67
C ARG A 49 24.33 -16.08 18.66
N GLY A 50 24.98 -16.57 17.61
CA GLY A 50 25.45 -17.95 17.42
C GLY A 50 25.96 -18.15 16.00
N ASP A 51 26.57 -19.30 15.70
CA ASP A 51 26.89 -19.71 14.32
C ASP A 51 25.59 -20.08 13.59
N THR A 52 24.77 -19.08 13.29
CA THR A 52 23.51 -19.23 12.59
C THR A 52 23.80 -19.25 11.09
N SER A 53 23.55 -20.39 10.43
CA SER A 53 23.60 -20.51 8.95
C SER A 53 22.41 -19.85 8.24
N GLY A 54 21.79 -18.87 8.89
CA GLY A 54 20.67 -18.12 8.37
C GLY A 54 21.04 -17.32 7.13
N LYS A 55 20.02 -16.94 6.38
CA LYS A 55 20.17 -16.21 5.14
C LYS A 55 19.15 -15.08 5.04
N GLU A 56 19.48 -14.11 4.22
CA GLU A 56 18.58 -13.09 3.75
C GLU A 56 17.37 -13.74 3.07
N THR A 57 16.21 -13.15 3.28
CA THR A 57 14.96 -13.60 2.69
C THR A 57 14.61 -12.68 1.52
N ASN A 58 13.92 -13.19 0.50
CA ASN A 58 13.43 -12.40 -0.65
C ASN A 58 11.93 -12.18 -0.58
N GLY A 59 11.43 -11.00 -0.92
CA GLY A 59 10.00 -10.74 -0.92
C GLY A 59 9.64 -9.27 -1.14
N PRO A 60 8.34 -8.96 -1.33
CA PRO A 60 7.90 -7.58 -1.44
C PRO A 60 8.13 -6.85 -0.13
N ASP A 61 8.82 -5.72 -0.21
CA ASP A 61 9.07 -4.84 0.93
C ASP A 61 7.78 -4.07 1.32
N LEU A 62 6.96 -3.75 0.33
CA LEU A 62 5.66 -3.11 0.48
C LEU A 62 4.60 -3.85 -0.33
N VAL A 63 3.45 -4.13 0.28
CA VAL A 63 2.28 -4.68 -0.42
C VAL A 63 1.07 -3.78 -0.18
N LEU A 64 0.39 -3.41 -1.26
CA LEU A 64 -0.87 -2.67 -1.25
C LEU A 64 -2.01 -3.58 -1.70
N ILE A 65 -3.12 -3.52 -0.97
CA ILE A 65 -4.33 -4.30 -1.26
C ILE A 65 -5.48 -3.33 -1.44
N GLY A 66 -6.10 -3.33 -2.61
CA GLY A 66 -7.31 -2.57 -2.89
C GLY A 66 -8.57 -3.24 -2.36
N HIS A 67 -9.64 -2.46 -2.14
CA HIS A 67 -10.96 -3.03 -1.80
C HIS A 67 -11.55 -3.91 -2.91
N ASN A 68 -11.10 -3.73 -4.15
CA ASN A 68 -11.41 -4.59 -5.29
C ASN A 68 -10.71 -5.96 -5.24
N GLY A 69 -9.88 -6.23 -4.22
CA GLY A 69 -9.13 -7.48 -4.07
C GLY A 69 -7.78 -7.50 -4.78
N LEU A 70 -7.43 -6.47 -5.56
CA LEU A 70 -6.16 -6.42 -6.26
C LEU A 70 -4.99 -6.25 -5.28
N ARG A 71 -3.95 -7.07 -5.44
CA ARG A 71 -2.76 -7.09 -4.58
C ARG A 71 -1.54 -6.74 -5.43
N ILE A 72 -0.86 -5.66 -5.06
CA ILE A 72 0.32 -5.17 -5.78
C ILE A 72 1.49 -5.02 -4.80
N GLY A 73 2.68 -5.38 -5.25
CA GLY A 73 3.89 -5.44 -4.45
C GLY A 73 5.00 -4.58 -5.06
N TYR A 74 5.88 -4.09 -4.20
CA TYR A 74 7.09 -3.39 -4.58
C TYR A 74 8.27 -3.89 -3.76
N GLY A 75 9.45 -3.94 -4.37
CA GLY A 75 10.67 -4.49 -3.79
C GLY A 75 10.80 -5.99 -4.04
N ASN A 76 12.04 -6.46 -4.18
CA ASN A 76 12.40 -7.87 -4.34
C ASN A 76 13.85 -8.09 -3.88
N SER A 77 14.35 -7.24 -3.00
CA SER A 77 15.78 -7.18 -2.72
C SER A 77 16.13 -8.01 -1.50
N GLU A 78 17.21 -8.78 -1.61
CA GLU A 78 17.97 -9.23 -0.45
C GLU A 78 18.56 -7.99 0.20
N HIS A 79 18.34 -7.85 1.50
CA HIS A 79 18.86 -6.74 2.27
C HIS A 79 19.84 -7.30 3.30
N THR A 80 21.12 -6.94 3.16
CA THR A 80 22.20 -7.40 4.05
C THR A 80 22.36 -6.51 5.28
N ASP A 81 21.96 -5.24 5.18
CA ASP A 81 22.10 -4.27 6.25
C ASP A 81 21.03 -4.49 7.32
N ARG A 82 21.42 -4.45 8.60
CA ARG A 82 20.48 -4.65 9.74
C ARG A 82 19.47 -3.51 9.95
N SER A 83 19.59 -2.44 9.19
CA SER A 83 18.72 -1.28 9.23
C SER A 83 18.59 -0.72 7.82
N LEU A 84 17.37 -0.47 7.39
CA LEU A 84 17.05 0.04 6.07
C LEU A 84 16.17 1.27 6.16
N ASN A 85 16.34 2.15 5.17
CA ASN A 85 15.39 3.20 4.87
C ASN A 85 14.94 3.06 3.42
N ILE A 86 13.72 2.57 3.22
CA ILE A 86 13.17 2.22 1.91
C ILE A 86 12.25 3.34 1.44
N THR A 87 12.48 3.84 0.23
CA THR A 87 11.62 4.81 -0.45
C THR A 87 11.01 4.16 -1.68
N VAL A 88 9.68 4.09 -1.70
CA VAL A 88 8.89 3.46 -2.76
C VAL A 88 8.15 4.55 -3.54
N PRO A 89 8.43 4.73 -4.84
CA PRO A 89 7.68 5.67 -5.66
C PRO A 89 6.30 5.11 -6.01
N LEU A 90 5.28 5.95 -5.93
CA LEU A 90 3.90 5.62 -6.29
C LEU A 90 3.61 5.96 -7.75
N VAL A 91 4.39 5.33 -8.63
CA VAL A 91 4.21 5.25 -10.08
C VAL A 91 4.24 3.78 -10.49
N GLU A 92 3.90 3.46 -11.73
CA GLU A 92 3.72 2.08 -12.20
C GLU A 92 5.02 1.27 -12.19
N ASP A 93 6.14 1.94 -12.40
CA ASP A 93 7.43 1.31 -12.56
C ASP A 93 7.88 0.60 -11.26
N GLY A 94 8.38 -0.62 -11.42
CA GLY A 94 8.80 -1.48 -10.31
C GLY A 94 7.67 -2.17 -9.54
N TRP A 95 6.39 -1.86 -9.80
CA TRP A 95 5.26 -2.53 -9.17
C TRP A 95 4.77 -3.74 -9.98
N TYR A 96 4.36 -4.78 -9.27
CA TYR A 96 3.90 -6.04 -9.86
C TYR A 96 2.72 -6.64 -9.09
N HIS A 97 1.97 -7.52 -9.74
CA HIS A 97 0.91 -8.29 -9.08
C HIS A 97 1.50 -9.27 -8.08
N VAL A 98 0.98 -9.32 -6.85
CA VAL A 98 1.37 -10.33 -5.87
C VAL A 98 0.47 -11.54 -6.05
N LEU A 99 1.05 -12.67 -6.49
CA LEU A 99 0.32 -13.90 -6.75
C LEU A 99 -0.10 -14.58 -5.44
N ASP A 100 -1.28 -15.19 -5.43
CA ASP A 100 -1.76 -15.97 -4.29
C ASP A 100 -0.98 -17.29 -4.18
N GLY A 101 -0.47 -17.60 -2.97
CA GLY A 101 0.29 -18.82 -2.71
C GLY A 101 1.77 -18.60 -2.40
N VAL A 102 2.14 -17.40 -1.91
CA VAL A 102 3.46 -17.11 -1.35
C VAL A 102 3.67 -17.97 -0.11
N LYS A 103 4.07 -19.22 -0.36
CA LYS A 103 4.53 -20.14 0.67
C LYS A 103 5.94 -19.74 1.05
N ASP A 104 6.09 -19.66 2.34
CA ASP A 104 7.16 -19.14 3.15
C ASP A 104 8.53 -19.02 2.46
N ILE A 105 9.02 -17.79 2.41
CA ILE A 105 10.36 -17.44 1.95
C ILE A 105 11.43 -18.06 2.88
N VAL A 106 11.10 -18.29 4.16
CA VAL A 106 11.99 -18.87 5.18
C VAL A 106 12.16 -20.38 5.00
N THR A 107 11.10 -21.17 4.75
CA THR A 107 11.23 -22.63 4.59
C THR A 107 11.77 -23.07 3.22
N ARG A 108 11.78 -22.20 2.21
CA ARG A 108 12.33 -22.53 0.88
C ARG A 108 13.86 -22.59 0.83
N LEU A 109 14.58 -21.88 1.70
CA LEU A 109 16.06 -21.96 1.78
C LEU A 109 16.60 -23.33 2.23
N ARG A 110 15.73 -24.21 2.73
CA ARG A 110 16.07 -25.61 3.06
C ARG A 110 15.92 -26.59 1.90
N ARG A 111 15.20 -26.25 0.82
CA ARG A 111 14.99 -27.14 -0.33
C ARG A 111 15.44 -26.42 -1.60
N ASN A 112 16.62 -26.79 -2.11
CA ASN A 112 17.20 -26.40 -3.39
C ASN A 112 16.14 -26.26 -4.51
N GLN A 113 15.54 -25.09 -4.70
CA GLN A 113 14.50 -24.91 -5.71
C GLN A 113 14.77 -23.64 -6.50
N GLU A 114 15.14 -23.84 -7.77
CA GLU A 114 15.70 -22.88 -8.72
C GLU A 114 14.75 -21.73 -9.14
N ASN A 115 13.53 -21.65 -8.60
CA ASN A 115 12.53 -20.67 -9.02
C ASN A 115 12.05 -19.81 -7.83
N TRP A 116 12.83 -18.78 -7.51
CA TRP A 116 12.65 -17.89 -6.35
C TRP A 116 11.70 -16.71 -6.60
N GLU A 117 11.25 -16.48 -7.83
CA GLU A 117 10.33 -15.37 -8.21
C GLU A 117 8.84 -15.76 -8.24
N GLU A 118 8.44 -16.89 -7.64
CA GLU A 118 7.07 -17.44 -7.79
C GLU A 118 5.94 -16.55 -7.24
N PHE A 119 6.25 -15.55 -6.40
CA PHE A 119 5.28 -14.58 -5.89
C PHE A 119 5.07 -13.37 -6.80
N ARG A 120 6.00 -13.12 -7.72
CA ARG A 120 6.01 -11.96 -8.61
C ARG A 120 5.21 -12.29 -9.87
N GLY A 121 4.04 -11.67 -9.98
CA GLY A 121 3.25 -11.68 -11.20
C GLY A 121 3.74 -10.64 -12.21
N GLU A 122 2.88 -10.36 -13.18
CA GLU A 122 3.16 -9.35 -14.21
C GLU A 122 3.31 -7.94 -13.61
N ASN A 123 4.02 -7.08 -14.33
CA ASN A 123 4.08 -5.66 -13.99
C ASN A 123 2.67 -5.05 -14.08
N ILE A 124 2.38 -4.09 -13.20
CA ILE A 124 1.08 -3.42 -13.21
C ILE A 124 1.05 -2.27 -14.23
N ASN A 125 -0.15 -1.83 -14.58
CA ASN A 125 -0.37 -0.60 -15.34
C ASN A 125 -0.90 0.55 -14.47
N ARG A 126 -0.97 1.75 -15.05
CA ARG A 126 -1.46 2.97 -14.36
C ARG A 126 -2.84 2.79 -13.76
N GLY A 127 -3.77 2.21 -14.52
CA GLY A 127 -5.14 2.00 -14.07
C GLY A 127 -5.21 1.08 -12.86
N GLN A 128 -4.36 0.05 -12.80
CA GLN A 128 -4.31 -0.89 -11.67
C GLN A 128 -3.76 -0.23 -10.40
N LEU A 129 -2.68 0.56 -10.50
CA LEU A 129 -2.16 1.32 -9.37
C LEU A 129 -3.20 2.33 -8.85
N LEU A 130 -3.79 3.11 -9.75
CA LEU A 130 -4.83 4.08 -9.41
C LEU A 130 -6.06 3.38 -8.81
N SER A 131 -6.45 2.20 -9.29
CA SER A 131 -7.57 1.44 -8.74
C SER A 131 -7.32 1.01 -7.30
N VAL A 132 -6.09 0.60 -6.96
CA VAL A 132 -5.69 0.27 -5.59
C VAL A 132 -5.67 1.53 -4.71
N LEU A 133 -5.11 2.63 -5.21
CA LEU A 133 -5.05 3.91 -4.48
C LEU A 133 -6.43 4.58 -4.30
N ALA A 134 -7.37 4.37 -5.22
CA ALA A 134 -8.73 4.90 -5.13
C ALA A 134 -9.47 4.43 -3.88
N ASN A 135 -9.21 3.19 -3.45
CA ASN A 135 -9.78 2.66 -2.22
C ASN A 135 -8.86 1.59 -1.61
N LEU A 136 -7.80 2.06 -0.95
CA LEU A 136 -6.79 1.21 -0.34
C LEU A 136 -7.37 0.50 0.89
N LYS A 137 -7.42 -0.83 0.85
CA LYS A 137 -7.93 -1.67 1.95
C LYS A 137 -6.86 -1.90 3.00
N HIS A 138 -5.66 -2.33 2.57
CA HIS A 138 -4.53 -2.59 3.45
C HIS A 138 -3.22 -2.14 2.83
N MET A 139 -2.32 -1.67 3.68
CA MET A 139 -0.92 -1.43 3.35
C MET A 139 -0.08 -2.27 4.33
N LEU A 140 0.84 -3.05 3.78
CA LEU A 140 1.64 -4.02 4.50
C LEU A 140 3.12 -3.70 4.29
N VAL A 141 3.87 -3.51 5.37
CA VAL A 141 5.32 -3.32 5.34
C VAL A 141 5.99 -4.59 5.82
N ARG A 142 6.96 -5.11 5.08
CA ARG A 142 7.63 -6.36 5.44
C ARG A 142 8.27 -6.28 6.82
N ALA A 143 8.08 -7.31 7.64
CA ALA A 143 8.61 -7.36 9.01
C ALA A 143 9.82 -8.31 9.15
N LYS A 144 9.92 -9.33 8.29
CA LYS A 144 10.98 -10.35 8.33
C LYS A 144 11.89 -10.27 7.11
N TYR A 145 13.17 -10.02 7.34
CA TYR A 145 14.22 -9.85 6.34
C TYR A 145 15.30 -10.94 6.40
N HIS A 146 15.41 -11.67 7.51
CA HIS A 146 16.37 -12.76 7.69
C HIS A 146 15.71 -14.01 8.29
N THR A 147 16.17 -15.21 7.97
CA THR A 147 15.57 -16.47 8.47
C THR A 147 15.62 -16.57 9.99
N ASP A 148 16.75 -16.17 10.57
CA ASP A 148 17.05 -16.26 12.01
C ASP A 148 16.79 -14.95 12.76
N GLN A 149 16.02 -14.05 12.13
CA GLN A 149 15.59 -12.81 12.75
C GLN A 149 14.80 -13.11 14.03
N ALA A 150 15.31 -12.59 15.15
CA ALA A 150 14.69 -12.72 16.46
C ALA A 150 13.78 -11.53 16.76
N GLU A 151 14.18 -10.35 16.31
CA GLU A 151 13.51 -9.09 16.60
C GLU A 151 13.41 -8.26 15.32
N GLY A 152 12.32 -7.50 15.17
CA GLY A 152 12.14 -6.54 14.08
C GLY A 152 11.46 -5.29 14.60
N SER A 153 11.91 -4.13 14.14
CA SER A 153 11.35 -2.82 14.50
C SER A 153 10.98 -2.03 13.25
N LEU A 154 9.80 -1.42 13.26
CA LEU A 154 9.39 -0.40 12.28
C LEU A 154 9.40 0.96 13.00
N TYR A 155 10.33 1.85 12.63
CA TYR A 155 10.50 3.13 13.31
C TYR A 155 9.58 4.23 12.76
N ALA A 156 9.50 4.31 11.44
CA ALA A 156 8.73 5.33 10.74
C ALA A 156 8.15 4.75 9.46
N CYS A 157 6.95 5.19 9.11
CA CYS A 157 6.32 4.91 7.83
C CYS A 157 5.50 6.12 7.44
N THR A 158 5.78 6.72 6.29
CA THR A 158 5.15 7.95 5.83
C THR A 158 4.72 7.79 4.38
N ILE A 159 3.47 8.13 4.11
CA ILE A 159 2.95 8.31 2.75
C ILE A 159 2.80 9.79 2.49
N GLU A 160 3.41 10.26 1.41
CA GLU A 160 3.23 11.62 0.93
C GLU A 160 1.87 11.75 0.26
N LEU A 161 1.16 12.84 0.53
CA LEU A 161 -0.15 13.13 -0.05
C LEU A 161 -0.08 14.49 -0.73
N GLY A 162 -0.54 14.57 -1.98
CA GLY A 162 -0.80 15.84 -2.64
C GLY A 162 -1.94 16.59 -1.95
N ASN A 163 -1.77 17.90 -1.78
CA ASN A 163 -2.80 18.79 -1.28
C ASN A 163 -2.90 20.03 -2.16
N GLU A 164 -4.13 20.48 -2.41
CA GLU A 164 -4.36 21.72 -3.16
C GLU A 164 -3.80 22.92 -2.38
N GLY A 165 -2.98 23.74 -3.04
CA GLY A 165 -2.34 24.89 -2.38
C GLY A 165 -1.28 24.53 -1.34
N GLY A 166 -0.81 23.28 -1.30
CA GLY A 166 0.30 22.88 -0.44
C GLY A 166 1.61 23.57 -0.86
N SER A 167 2.50 23.82 0.11
CA SER A 167 3.82 24.42 -0.12
C SER A 167 4.90 23.41 -0.57
N GLY A 168 4.49 22.20 -0.96
CA GLY A 168 5.40 21.12 -1.37
C GLY A 168 5.79 21.20 -2.84
N THR A 169 6.55 20.22 -3.32
CA THR A 169 6.87 20.08 -4.74
C THR A 169 5.59 19.89 -5.55
N SER A 170 5.43 20.64 -6.64
CA SER A 170 4.30 20.47 -7.55
C SER A 170 4.37 19.09 -8.21
N VAL A 171 3.33 18.28 -8.00
CA VAL A 171 3.19 16.95 -8.61
C VAL A 171 2.22 17.10 -9.78
N GLY A 172 2.74 17.02 -11.01
CA GLY A 172 1.96 17.20 -12.25
C GLY A 172 0.98 16.06 -12.59
N PHE A 173 0.78 15.12 -11.68
CA PHE A 173 0.02 13.88 -11.93
C PHE A 173 -1.39 13.88 -11.30
N ILE A 174 -1.76 14.95 -10.57
CA ILE A 174 -3.07 15.06 -9.92
C ILE A 174 -4.07 15.71 -10.89
N GLU A 175 -5.00 14.91 -11.42
CA GLU A 175 -6.09 15.39 -12.26
C GLU A 175 -7.24 15.90 -11.35
N LYS A 176 -7.56 17.21 -11.44
CA LYS A 176 -8.74 17.79 -10.79
C LYS A 176 -9.84 17.99 -11.83
N CYS A 177 -10.97 17.30 -11.66
CA CYS A 177 -12.14 17.49 -12.49
C CYS A 177 -12.84 18.83 -12.16
N PHE A 178 -13.36 19.50 -13.19
CA PHE A 178 -14.30 20.61 -12.98
C PHE A 178 -15.66 20.02 -12.57
N CYS A 179 -16.03 20.17 -11.30
CA CYS A 179 -17.22 19.53 -10.77
C CYS A 179 -18.51 20.30 -11.11
N PRO A 180 -19.56 19.58 -11.54
CA PRO A 180 -20.87 20.19 -11.70
C PRO A 180 -21.41 20.61 -10.33
N VAL A 181 -22.33 21.58 -10.35
CA VAL A 181 -22.95 22.14 -9.14
C VAL A 181 -23.43 21.03 -8.20
N GLY A 182 -23.04 21.15 -6.93
CA GLY A 182 -23.42 20.20 -5.87
C GLY A 182 -22.48 19.01 -5.69
N ASN A 183 -21.44 18.87 -6.51
CA ASN A 183 -20.40 17.86 -6.35
C ASN A 183 -19.06 18.49 -6.00
N ALA A 184 -18.26 17.78 -5.22
CA ALA A 184 -16.93 18.16 -4.76
C ALA A 184 -16.00 16.94 -4.77
N GLY A 185 -14.71 17.18 -4.51
CA GLY A 185 -13.67 16.15 -4.61
C GLY A 185 -12.83 16.32 -5.88
N LEU A 186 -11.76 15.53 -6.00
CA LEU A 186 -10.85 15.62 -7.15
C LEU A 186 -11.45 14.99 -8.41
N SER A 187 -12.36 14.04 -8.22
CA SER A 187 -13.09 13.32 -9.26
C SER A 187 -14.61 13.52 -9.15
N CYS A 188 -15.05 14.55 -8.42
CA CYS A 188 -16.47 14.86 -8.16
C CYS A 188 -17.22 13.70 -7.50
N GLU A 189 -16.51 12.99 -6.61
CA GLU A 189 -16.92 11.74 -5.99
C GLU A 189 -17.69 11.94 -4.67
N ARG A 190 -17.87 13.18 -4.21
CA ARG A 190 -18.63 13.50 -3.00
C ARG A 190 -19.60 14.64 -3.26
N CYS A 191 -20.66 14.72 -2.46
CA CYS A 191 -21.52 15.89 -2.47
C CYS A 191 -20.83 17.08 -1.80
N ASP A 192 -21.03 18.25 -2.39
CA ASP A 192 -20.53 19.50 -1.83
C ASP A 192 -21.32 19.89 -0.58
N TYR A 193 -20.79 20.83 0.19
CA TYR A 193 -21.45 21.34 1.39
C TYR A 193 -22.87 21.83 1.05
N GLY A 194 -23.85 21.37 1.81
CA GLY A 194 -25.27 21.68 1.58
C GLY A 194 -25.95 20.79 0.54
N TYR A 195 -25.28 19.72 0.06
CA TYR A 195 -25.86 18.71 -0.82
C TYR A 195 -25.78 17.30 -0.20
N THR A 196 -26.75 16.45 -0.51
CA THR A 196 -26.82 15.05 -0.11
C THR A 196 -26.97 14.14 -1.33
N LYS A 197 -26.43 12.91 -1.22
CA LYS A 197 -26.47 11.91 -2.29
C LYS A 197 -27.90 11.42 -2.50
N ILE A 198 -28.37 11.46 -3.74
CA ILE A 198 -29.66 10.89 -4.13
C ILE A 198 -29.48 9.37 -4.24
N THR A 199 -30.19 8.61 -3.41
CA THR A 199 -30.15 7.13 -3.37
C THR A 199 -31.24 6.48 -4.23
N ASP A 200 -32.04 7.26 -4.95
CA ASP A 200 -33.17 6.77 -5.74
C ASP A 200 -32.73 6.03 -7.01
N GLY A 201 -32.29 4.79 -6.81
CA GLY A 201 -32.47 3.63 -7.69
C GLY A 201 -31.77 3.56 -9.05
N VAL A 202 -31.30 4.65 -9.66
CA VAL A 202 -30.84 4.64 -11.07
C VAL A 202 -29.57 5.47 -11.30
N ALA A 203 -28.79 5.76 -10.27
CA ALA A 203 -27.47 6.36 -10.49
C ALA A 203 -26.49 5.27 -10.96
N PRO A 204 -25.84 5.41 -12.13
CA PRO A 204 -24.75 4.53 -12.52
C PRO A 204 -23.71 4.52 -11.41
N MET A 205 -23.15 3.34 -11.10
CA MET A 205 -22.23 3.12 -9.96
C MET A 205 -21.03 4.10 -9.88
N HIS A 206 -20.74 4.82 -10.97
CA HIS A 206 -19.62 5.75 -11.12
C HIS A 206 -20.02 7.24 -11.15
N LYS A 207 -21.30 7.59 -10.95
CA LYS A 207 -21.76 9.00 -10.92
C LYS A 207 -22.48 9.30 -9.62
N VAL A 208 -21.90 10.19 -8.83
CA VAL A 208 -22.58 10.74 -7.65
C VAL A 208 -23.56 11.80 -8.13
N VAL A 209 -24.83 11.61 -7.77
CA VAL A 209 -25.88 12.60 -8.02
C VAL A 209 -26.23 13.22 -6.68
N CYS A 210 -26.09 14.53 -6.59
CA CYS A 210 -26.26 15.29 -5.37
C CYS A 210 -27.45 16.26 -5.51
N SER A 211 -28.32 16.30 -4.49
CA SER A 211 -29.41 17.27 -4.38
C SER A 211 -29.16 18.17 -3.18
N LYS A 212 -29.69 19.39 -3.18
CA LYS A 212 -29.58 20.27 -2.01
C LYS A 212 -30.25 19.62 -0.80
N CYS A 213 -29.61 19.73 0.36
CA CYS A 213 -30.20 19.29 1.62
C CYS A 213 -31.53 20.02 1.87
N ASN A 214 -32.55 19.26 2.25
CA ASN A 214 -33.79 19.84 2.78
C ASN A 214 -33.66 19.97 4.31
N CYS A 215 -33.09 21.08 4.75
CA CYS A 215 -32.91 21.38 6.18
C CYS A 215 -34.20 22.03 6.70
N HIS A 216 -35.16 21.21 7.14
CA HIS A 216 -36.30 21.64 7.95
C HIS A 216 -35.89 21.82 9.41
#